data_AF-A0A0N1H243-F1
#
_entry.id   AF-A0A0N1H243-F1
#
_cell.length_a   1.000
_cell.length_b   1.000
_cell.length_c   1.000
_cell.angle_alpha   90.00
_cell.angle_beta   90.00
_cell.angle_gamma   90.00
#
_symmetry.space_group_name_H-M   'P 1'
#
loop_
_entity.id
_entity.type
_entity.pdbx_description
1 polymer ?
#
loop_
_entity_poly.entity_id
_entity_poly.type
_entity_poly.pdbx_seq_one_letter_code
_entity_poly.pdbx_strand_id
1 'polypeptide(L)'
;MSYAMLVDPRAEGGGAPWLSLPAGTALNDAAEVLERLLNAEERLDRLLLLVGDQRIGATSRTYLRTVLGTQPARGPGDEVRAAAPGESTRFSVIAFRCAECGSCAYTAFYDDRYRPVCRTGDHGPMELR
;
A
#
# COMPACT_ATOMS: atom_id res chain seq x y z
N MET A 1 -17.48 3.66 -6.87
CA MET A 1 -16.89 2.36 -6.50
C MET A 1 -16.31 2.51 -5.11
N SER A 2 -16.62 1.61 -4.18
CA SER A 2 -16.26 1.77 -2.76
C SER A 2 -14.92 1.11 -2.45
N TYR A 3 -14.00 1.84 -1.83
CA TYR A 3 -12.74 1.27 -1.31
C TYR A 3 -12.95 0.33 -0.13
N ALA A 4 -14.18 0.20 0.40
CA ALA A 4 -14.50 -0.70 1.50
C ALA A 4 -14.14 -2.17 1.21
N MET A 5 -14.12 -2.58 -0.06
CA MET A 5 -13.67 -3.92 -0.46
C MET A 5 -12.18 -4.18 -0.20
N LEU A 6 -11.37 -3.13 -0.07
CA LEU A 6 -9.94 -3.25 0.21
C LEU A 6 -9.64 -3.16 1.70
N VAL A 7 -10.64 -2.90 2.54
CA VAL A 7 -10.48 -2.72 3.99
C VAL A 7 -10.76 -4.04 4.69
N ASP A 8 -9.77 -4.51 5.45
CA ASP A 8 -9.94 -5.67 6.31
C ASP A 8 -10.68 -5.24 7.58
N PRO A 9 -11.93 -5.72 7.81
CA PRO A 9 -12.71 -5.34 9.00
C PRO A 9 -12.06 -5.80 10.31
N ARG A 10 -11.09 -6.71 10.25
CA ARG A 10 -10.35 -7.24 11.42
C ARG A 10 -8.99 -6.55 11.61
N ALA A 11 -8.53 -5.73 10.67
CA ALA A 11 -7.25 -5.06 10.78
C ALA A 11 -7.37 -3.79 11.64
N GLU A 12 -6.60 -3.73 12.71
CA GLU A 12 -6.45 -2.50 13.49
C GLU A 12 -5.40 -1.58 12.85
N GLY A 13 -5.72 -0.30 12.70
CA GLY A 13 -4.85 0.69 12.06
C GLY A 13 -3.82 1.35 12.99
N GLY A 14 -3.73 0.95 14.26
CA GLY A 14 -2.80 1.56 15.22
C GLY A 14 -1.33 1.24 14.92
N GLY A 15 -0.51 2.27 14.67
CA GLY A 15 0.93 2.13 14.44
C GLY A 15 1.34 1.40 13.16
N ALA A 16 0.38 1.08 12.28
CA ALA A 16 0.68 0.47 10.98
C ALA A 16 1.26 1.52 10.01
N PRO A 17 2.17 1.12 9.11
CA PRO A 17 2.53 1.94 7.96
C PRO A 17 1.29 2.34 7.15
N TRP A 18 1.33 3.47 6.45
CA TRP A 18 0.21 3.91 5.63
C TRP A 18 0.59 4.08 4.15
N LEU A 19 -0.38 3.83 3.27
CA LEU A 19 -0.31 4.14 1.84
C LEU A 19 -1.25 5.32 1.56
N SER A 20 -0.70 6.35 0.94
CA SER A 20 -1.45 7.50 0.46
C SER A 20 -1.67 7.41 -1.05
N LEU A 21 -2.93 7.50 -1.46
CA LEU A 21 -3.34 7.59 -2.86
C LEU A 21 -4.05 8.93 -3.10
N PRO A 22 -3.94 9.54 -4.29
CA PRO A 22 -4.69 10.74 -4.62
C PRO A 22 -6.21 10.55 -4.55
N ALA A 23 -6.94 11.64 -4.32
CA ALA A 23 -8.39 11.63 -4.48
C ALA A 23 -8.75 11.28 -5.94
N GLY A 24 -9.73 10.39 -6.11
CA GLY A 24 -10.19 9.96 -7.44
C GLY A 24 -9.43 8.79 -8.06
N THR A 25 -8.42 8.22 -7.38
CA THR A 25 -7.77 6.98 -7.82
C THR A 25 -8.79 5.86 -8.03
N ALA A 26 -8.79 5.17 -9.16
CA ALA A 26 -9.76 4.10 -9.38
C ALA A 26 -9.53 2.93 -8.40
N LEU A 27 -10.59 2.18 -8.08
CA LEU A 27 -10.50 1.02 -7.18
C LEU A 27 -9.47 -0.01 -7.66
N ASN A 28 -9.43 -0.27 -8.97
CA ASN A 28 -8.49 -1.21 -9.57
C ASN A 28 -7.04 -0.72 -9.45
N ASP A 29 -6.79 0.57 -9.66
CA ASP A 29 -5.46 1.16 -9.49
C ASP A 29 -5.01 1.07 -8.02
N ALA A 30 -5.93 1.33 -7.08
CA ALA A 30 -5.65 1.18 -5.66
C ALA A 30 -5.29 -0.27 -5.28
N ALA A 31 -6.03 -1.25 -5.83
CA ALA A 31 -5.76 -2.67 -5.63
C ALA A 31 -4.38 -3.07 -6.20
N GLU A 32 -4.05 -2.61 -7.41
CA GLU A 32 -2.76 -2.88 -8.06
C GLU A 32 -1.58 -2.31 -7.26
N VAL A 33 -1.71 -1.07 -6.76
CA VAL A 33 -0.68 -0.45 -5.91
C VAL A 33 -0.49 -1.22 -4.61
N LEU A 34 -1.59 -1.64 -3.96
CA LEU A 34 -1.55 -2.44 -2.73
C LEU A 34 -0.87 -3.79 -2.95
N GLU A 35 -1.20 -4.48 -4.04
CA GLU A 35 -0.59 -5.76 -4.40
C GLU A 35 0.92 -5.61 -4.63
N ARG A 36 1.33 -4.62 -5.41
CA ARG A 36 2.76 -4.33 -5.65
C ARG A 36 3.51 -4.04 -4.37
N LEU A 37 2.96 -3.18 -3.51
CA LEU A 37 3.58 -2.81 -2.24
C LEU A 37 3.77 -4.03 -1.33
N LEU A 38 2.74 -4.87 -1.19
CA LEU A 38 2.81 -6.06 -0.35
C LEU A 38 3.73 -7.15 -0.90
N ASN A 39 3.90 -7.22 -2.22
CA ASN A 39 4.85 -8.13 -2.86
C ASN A 39 6.30 -7.62 -2.76
N ALA A 40 6.51 -6.31 -2.78
CA ALA A 40 7.84 -5.71 -2.63
C ALA A 40 8.34 -5.73 -1.17
N GLU A 41 7.44 -5.56 -0.20
CA GLU A 41 7.80 -5.43 1.22
C GLU A 41 7.39 -6.66 2.02
N GLU A 42 8.23 -7.71 2.04
CA GLU A 42 7.93 -8.99 2.72
C GLU A 42 7.56 -8.84 4.21
N ARG A 43 8.03 -7.79 4.89
CA ARG A 43 7.72 -7.54 6.31
C ARG A 43 6.44 -6.72 6.54
N LEU A 44 5.78 -6.26 5.48
CA LEU A 44 4.55 -5.48 5.57
C LEU A 44 3.33 -6.42 5.59
N ASP A 45 2.82 -6.71 6.78
CA ASP A 45 1.64 -7.58 6.94
C ASP A 45 0.32 -6.80 7.01
N ARG A 46 0.38 -5.52 7.39
CA ARG A 46 -0.77 -4.63 7.48
C ARG A 46 -0.40 -3.22 7.08
N LEU A 47 -1.34 -2.49 6.49
CA LEU A 47 -1.20 -1.06 6.25
C LEU A 47 -2.52 -0.30 6.39
N LEU A 48 -2.41 1.00 6.64
CA LEU A 48 -3.53 1.93 6.58
C LEU A 48 -3.67 2.54 5.18
N LEU A 49 -4.86 2.47 4.60
CA LEU A 49 -5.18 3.09 3.31
C LEU A 49 -5.75 4.50 3.51
N LEU A 50 -5.12 5.48 2.85
CA LEU A 50 -5.54 6.86 2.76
C LEU A 50 -5.83 7.21 1.30
N VAL A 51 -6.94 7.87 1.03
CA VAL A 51 -7.30 8.37 -0.30
C VAL A 51 -7.61 9.86 -0.18
N GLY A 52 -6.79 10.69 -0.85
CA GLY A 52 -6.68 12.11 -0.51
C GLY A 52 -6.33 12.27 0.97
N ASP A 53 -7.07 13.12 1.68
CA ASP A 53 -6.92 13.31 3.13
C ASP A 53 -7.76 12.34 3.97
N GLN A 54 -8.54 11.47 3.32
CA GLN A 54 -9.49 10.60 4.01
C GLN A 54 -8.85 9.27 4.40
N ARG A 55 -8.95 8.94 5.70
CA ARG A 55 -8.67 7.60 6.20
C ARG A 55 -9.80 6.66 5.79
N ILE A 56 -9.48 5.68 4.94
CA ILE A 56 -10.44 4.69 4.45
C ILE A 56 -10.54 3.51 5.41
N GLY A 57 -9.40 2.97 5.85
CA GLY A 57 -9.37 1.80 6.73
C GLY A 57 -8.00 1.12 6.71
N ALA A 58 -7.85 0.08 7.53
CA ALA A 58 -6.65 -0.76 7.50
C ALA A 58 -6.91 -2.00 6.63
N THR A 59 -5.85 -2.55 6.06
CA THR A 59 -5.89 -3.78 5.29
C THR A 59 -4.72 -4.67 5.67
N SER A 60 -4.86 -5.97 5.46
CA SER A 60 -3.83 -6.95 5.75
C SER A 60 -3.44 -7.70 4.47
N ARG A 61 -2.20 -8.19 4.43
CA ARG A 61 -1.73 -9.05 3.34
C ARG A 61 -2.64 -10.25 3.15
N THR A 62 -3.02 -10.90 4.25
CA THR A 62 -3.90 -12.07 4.23
C THR A 62 -5.26 -11.72 3.61
N TYR A 63 -5.86 -10.61 4.01
CA TYR A 63 -7.14 -10.16 3.47
C TYR A 63 -7.07 -9.84 1.98
N LEU A 64 -6.06 -9.06 1.56
CA LEU A 64 -5.89 -8.71 0.15
C LEU A 64 -5.63 -9.94 -0.72
N ARG A 65 -4.87 -10.94 -0.25
CA ARG A 65 -4.74 -12.21 -0.97
C ARG A 65 -6.08 -12.93 -1.14
N THR A 66 -6.94 -12.91 -0.13
CA THR A 66 -8.27 -13.52 -0.21
C THR A 66 -9.19 -12.76 -1.16
N VAL A 67 -9.19 -11.42 -1.13
CA VAL A 67 -10.11 -10.58 -1.91
C VAL A 67 -9.65 -10.38 -3.36
N LEU A 68 -8.35 -10.17 -3.58
CA LEU A 68 -7.77 -9.97 -4.91
C LEU A 68 -7.40 -11.28 -5.61
N GLY A 69 -7.37 -12.40 -4.87
CA GLY A 69 -6.99 -13.70 -5.41
C GLY A 69 -5.48 -13.84 -5.65
N THR A 70 -4.64 -12.94 -5.11
CA THR A 70 -3.19 -12.99 -5.26
C THR A 70 -2.61 -14.22 -4.57
N GLN A 71 -2.13 -15.20 -5.33
CA GLN A 71 -1.38 -16.33 -4.78
C GLN A 71 0.07 -15.92 -4.52
N PRO A 72 0.75 -16.45 -3.47
CA PRO A 72 2.20 -16.33 -3.40
C PRO A 72 2.81 -16.93 -4.67
N ALA A 73 3.75 -16.23 -5.31
CA ALA A 73 4.56 -16.81 -6.37
C ALA A 73 5.29 -18.04 -5.81
N ARG A 74 4.79 -19.24 -6.07
CA ARG A 74 5.39 -20.51 -5.65
C ARG A 74 6.22 -21.06 -6.80
N GLY A 75 7.54 -21.06 -6.62
CA GLY A 75 8.51 -22.04 -7.14
C GLY A 75 8.60 -22.27 -8.66
N PRO A 76 9.78 -22.68 -9.18
CA PRO A 76 9.92 -23.00 -10.60
C PRO A 76 9.20 -24.33 -10.89
N GLY A 77 8.04 -24.27 -11.56
CA GLY A 77 7.38 -25.48 -12.08
C GLY A 77 5.86 -25.46 -12.29
N ASP A 78 5.13 -24.38 -12.02
CA ASP A 78 3.67 -24.37 -12.21
C ASP A 78 3.26 -23.69 -13.52
N GLU A 79 2.72 -24.49 -14.43
CA GLU A 79 2.33 -24.12 -15.78
C GLU A 79 0.93 -23.50 -15.80
N VAL A 80 0.88 -22.25 -16.27
CA VAL A 80 -0.23 -21.59 -16.99
C VAL A 80 -1.59 -21.49 -16.27
N ARG A 81 -1.87 -20.28 -15.77
CA ARG A 81 -3.16 -19.58 -16.01
C ARG A 81 -2.99 -18.07 -16.00
N ALA A 82 -3.16 -17.48 -17.19
CA ALA A 82 -3.35 -16.05 -17.45
C ALA A 82 -2.41 -15.08 -16.71
N ALA A 83 -1.12 -15.11 -17.06
CA ALA A 83 -0.25 -13.96 -16.82
C ALA A 83 -0.64 -12.83 -17.78
N ALA A 84 -1.58 -12.00 -17.36
CA ALA A 84 -1.54 -10.59 -17.72
C ALA A 84 -1.51 -9.84 -16.39
N PRO A 85 -0.48 -9.01 -16.19
CA PRO A 85 -0.60 -7.68 -16.76
C PRO A 85 0.68 -7.29 -17.49
N GLY A 86 0.52 -6.70 -18.67
CA GLY A 86 1.60 -5.91 -19.26
C GLY A 86 2.13 -4.95 -18.20
N GLU A 87 3.45 -4.79 -18.13
CA GLU A 87 4.12 -3.88 -17.20
C GLU A 87 3.39 -2.53 -17.16
N SER A 88 2.50 -2.36 -16.17
CA SER A 88 1.83 -1.10 -15.92
C SER A 88 2.90 -0.19 -15.32
N THR A 89 3.64 0.49 -16.19
CA THR A 89 4.64 1.53 -15.86
C THR A 89 4.00 2.77 -15.23
N ARG A 90 2.68 2.76 -14.98
CA ARG A 90 1.91 3.93 -14.54
C ARG A 90 2.17 4.38 -13.11
N PHE A 91 2.61 3.48 -12.21
CA PHE A 91 2.77 3.82 -10.79
C PHE A 91 4.07 3.24 -10.22
N SER A 92 4.93 4.14 -9.71
CA SER A 92 6.08 3.78 -8.88
C SER A 92 5.73 4.09 -7.43
N VAL A 93 5.80 3.09 -6.55
CA VAL A 93 5.57 3.29 -5.11
C VAL A 93 6.86 3.76 -4.48
N ILE A 94 6.81 4.91 -3.81
CA ILE A 94 7.94 5.51 -3.12
C ILE A 94 7.74 5.33 -1.61
N ALA A 95 8.77 4.81 -0.96
CA ALA A 95 8.77 4.54 0.47
C ALA A 95 9.50 5.66 1.22
N PHE A 96 8.88 6.10 2.31
CA PHE A 96 9.44 7.03 3.27
C PHE A 96 9.52 6.37 4.64
N ARG A 97 10.52 6.75 5.41
CA ARG A 97 10.72 6.30 6.79
C ARG A 97 10.93 7.51 7.70
N CYS A 98 10.30 7.48 8.87
CA CYS A 98 10.57 8.47 9.92
C CYS A 98 11.91 8.12 10.58
N ALA A 99 12.82 9.10 10.66
CA ALA A 99 14.12 8.93 11.30
C ALA A 99 14.01 8.67 12.82
N GLU A 100 12.95 9.19 13.46
CA GLU A 100 12.78 9.10 14.92
C GLU A 100 12.14 7.78 15.37
N CYS A 101 10.97 7.43 14.81
CA CYS A 101 10.22 6.24 15.25
C CYS A 101 10.24 5.06 14.27
N GLY A 102 10.85 5.23 13.09
CA GLY A 102 10.93 4.19 12.07
C GLY A 102 9.62 3.87 11.36
N SER A 103 8.51 4.57 11.66
CA SER A 103 7.24 4.43 10.95
C SER A 103 7.45 4.67 9.45
N CYS A 104 6.69 3.95 8.61
CA CYS A 104 6.83 4.02 7.17
C CYS A 104 5.58 4.60 6.50
N ALA A 105 5.79 5.38 5.45
CA ALA A 105 4.74 5.93 4.60
C ALA A 105 5.05 5.56 3.15
N TYR A 106 4.02 5.18 2.41
CA TYR A 106 4.12 4.81 1.00
C TYR A 106 3.24 5.74 0.17
N THR A 107 3.69 6.12 -1.01
CA THR A 107 2.88 6.90 -1.95
C THR A 107 3.12 6.43 -3.38
N ALA A 108 2.06 6.36 -4.18
CA ALA A 108 2.16 6.04 -5.61
C ALA A 108 2.51 7.25 -6.49
N PHE A 109 2.52 8.45 -5.90
CA PHE A 109 2.83 9.71 -6.56
C PHE A 109 3.75 10.54 -5.66
N TYR A 110 4.84 11.05 -6.22
CA TYR A 110 5.78 11.91 -5.48
C TYR A 110 5.98 13.24 -6.18
N ASP A 111 5.84 14.30 -5.39
CA ASP A 111 6.28 15.65 -5.66
C ASP A 111 6.96 16.10 -4.34
N ASP A 112 8.17 16.66 -4.43
CA ASP A 112 8.97 17.10 -3.27
C ASP A 112 8.22 18.04 -2.32
N ARG A 113 7.17 18.73 -2.81
CA ARG A 113 6.30 19.61 -2.01
C ARG A 113 5.39 18.84 -1.07
N TYR A 114 5.17 17.55 -1.30
CA TYR A 114 4.25 16.68 -0.56
C TYR A 114 4.99 15.58 0.22
N ARG A 115 6.16 15.93 0.77
CA ARG A 115 6.89 15.03 1.66
C ARG A 115 6.00 14.60 2.84
N PRO A 116 5.78 13.29 3.07
CA PRO A 116 4.95 12.83 4.17
C PRO A 116 5.50 13.28 5.52
N VAL A 117 4.61 13.70 6.42
CA VAL A 117 4.93 13.98 7.83
C VAL A 117 4.57 12.75 8.66
N CYS A 118 5.42 12.42 9.62
CA CYS A 118 5.18 11.30 10.51
C CYS A 118 3.88 11.53 11.30
N ARG A 119 2.96 10.55 11.26
CA ARG A 119 1.69 10.59 11.99
C ARG A 119 1.79 10.06 13.42
N THR A 120 2.99 9.66 13.85
CA THR A 120 3.26 9.22 15.22
C THR A 120 3.92 10.38 15.94
N GLY A 121 3.22 11.01 16.88
CA GLY A 121 3.74 12.16 17.63
C GLY A 121 4.03 13.38 16.74
N ASP A 122 5.06 14.16 17.12
CA ASP A 122 5.48 15.40 16.46
C ASP A 122 6.86 15.24 15.78
N HIS A 123 7.13 14.07 15.18
CA HIS A 123 8.44 13.71 14.60
C HIS A 123 8.75 14.36 13.23
N GLY A 124 7.91 15.29 12.76
CA GLY A 124 8.19 16.04 11.52
C GLY A 124 8.22 15.23 10.20
N PRO A 125 8.85 15.80 9.15
CA PRO A 125 8.90 15.20 7.81
C PRO A 125 9.70 13.89 7.76
N MET A 126 9.21 12.93 6.96
CA MET A 126 9.84 11.63 6.75
C MET A 126 10.89 11.68 5.63
N GLU A 127 11.86 10.77 5.65
CA GLU A 127 12.96 10.69 4.69
C GLU A 127 12.71 9.58 3.67
N LEU A 128 13.24 9.71 2.45
CA LEU A 128 13.22 8.63 1.46
C LEU A 128 14.01 7.43 2.00
N ARG A 129 13.42 6.24 1.86
CA ARG A 129 14.01 4.97 2.31
C ARG A 129 14.93 4.37 1.25
#